data_AF-A0A482ZTM4-F1
#
_entry.id   AF-A0A482ZTM4-F1
#
_cell.length_a   1.000
_cell.length_b   1.000
_cell.length_c   1.000
_cell.angle_alpha   90.00
_cell.angle_beta   90.00
_cell.angle_gamma   90.00
#
_symmetry.space_group_name_H-M   'P 1'
#
loop_
_entity.id
_entity.type
_entity.pdbx_description
1 polymer ?
#
loop_
_entity_poly.entity_id
_entity_poly.type
_entity_poly.pdbx_seq_one_letter_code
_entity_poly.pdbx_strand_id
1 'polypeptide(L)'
;MIKDILNLLKFKPEAIEYYQKYSLKTMISIMIFIGVAYGLLLPHPPEVSLIAHFFMMLMMVPIILILVLFLQVFLKLKHKKPTFQALLALSVLASIIDLAVVPLAFLAQFHGAFDYLQLVVGCYSLLIFFFAFAKANEVGLGFSLLTILLGIVILIVLVMITIVIFIAIGLMPAPTLPPV
;
A
#
# COMPACT_ATOMS: atom_id res chain seq x y z
N MET A 1 -12.71 -3.43 -13.64
CA MET A 1 -11.60 -3.69 -12.69
C MET A 1 -10.49 -4.51 -13.35
N ILE A 2 -10.72 -5.77 -13.75
CA ILE A 2 -9.66 -6.60 -14.39
C ILE A 2 -9.01 -5.92 -15.60
N LYS A 3 -9.80 -5.35 -16.53
CA LYS A 3 -9.26 -4.57 -17.66
C LYS A 3 -8.35 -3.42 -17.23
N ASP A 4 -8.72 -2.74 -16.14
CA ASP A 4 -7.95 -1.59 -15.64
C ASP A 4 -6.66 -2.04 -14.94
N ILE A 5 -6.70 -3.15 -14.21
CA ILE A 5 -5.49 -3.81 -13.67
C ILE A 5 -4.55 -4.19 -14.83
N LEU A 6 -5.07 -4.84 -15.88
CA LEU A 6 -4.28 -5.20 -17.06
C LEU A 6 -3.70 -3.98 -17.78
N ASN A 7 -4.45 -2.88 -17.85
CA ASN A 7 -3.97 -1.63 -18.43
C ASN A 7 -2.85 -1.02 -17.59
N LEU A 8 -2.97 -1.07 -16.25
CA LEU A 8 -1.92 -0.63 -15.32
C LEU A 8 -0.65 -1.48 -15.45
N LEU A 9 -0.79 -2.82 -15.51
CA LEU A 9 0.32 -3.75 -15.75
C LEU A 9 1.05 -3.48 -17.08
N LYS A 10 0.33 -3.00 -18.09
CA LYS A 10 0.88 -2.63 -19.40
C LYS A 10 1.39 -1.18 -19.46
N PHE A 11 1.47 -0.47 -18.33
CA PHE A 11 1.82 0.96 -18.26
C PHE A 11 0.97 1.83 -19.20
N LYS A 12 -0.30 1.48 -19.36
CA LYS A 12 -1.31 2.27 -20.09
C LYS A 12 -2.41 2.78 -19.15
N PRO A 13 -2.09 3.58 -18.12
CA PRO A 13 -3.11 4.18 -17.27
C PRO A 13 -3.97 5.17 -18.06
N GLU A 14 -5.25 5.23 -17.69
CA GLU A 14 -6.24 6.22 -18.13
C GLU A 14 -6.10 7.54 -17.33
N ALA A 15 -6.82 8.59 -17.73
CA ALA A 15 -6.89 9.87 -17.01
C ALA A 15 -7.44 9.70 -15.58
N ILE A 16 -7.08 10.60 -14.65
CA ILE A 16 -7.43 10.43 -13.23
C ILE A 16 -8.94 10.39 -12.98
N GLU A 17 -9.72 11.13 -13.78
CA GLU A 17 -11.18 11.17 -13.70
C GLU A 17 -11.82 9.81 -13.99
N TYR A 18 -11.21 8.99 -14.85
CA TYR A 18 -11.72 7.66 -15.19
C TYR A 18 -11.85 6.76 -13.97
N TYR A 19 -10.94 6.87 -13.00
CA TYR A 19 -10.94 6.03 -11.81
C TYR A 19 -12.01 6.43 -10.78
N GLN A 20 -12.67 7.58 -10.96
CA GLN A 20 -13.79 8.01 -10.10
C GLN A 20 -15.04 7.14 -10.28
N LYS A 21 -15.10 6.33 -11.33
CA LYS A 21 -16.20 5.37 -11.56
C LYS A 21 -16.31 4.31 -10.45
N TYR A 22 -15.26 4.10 -9.66
CA TYR A 22 -15.26 3.12 -8.57
C TYR A 22 -15.79 3.74 -7.28
N SER A 23 -16.83 3.15 -6.69
CA SER A 23 -17.41 3.67 -5.45
C SER A 23 -16.44 3.56 -4.28
N LEU A 24 -16.43 4.57 -3.40
CA LEU A 24 -15.61 4.57 -2.18
C LEU A 24 -15.83 3.31 -1.32
N LYS A 25 -17.10 2.90 -1.19
CA LYS A 25 -17.48 1.68 -0.46
C LYS A 25 -16.79 0.44 -1.04
N THR A 26 -16.81 0.28 -2.36
CA THR A 26 -16.12 -0.83 -3.05
C THR A 26 -14.62 -0.81 -2.78
N MET A 27 -13.98 0.37 -2.87
CA MET A 27 -12.54 0.51 -2.64
C MET A 27 -12.16 0.09 -1.23
N ILE A 28 -12.88 0.59 -0.22
CA ILE A 28 -12.65 0.25 1.19
C ILE A 28 -12.88 -1.25 1.43
N SER A 29 -13.94 -1.84 0.87
CA SER A 29 -14.18 -3.28 0.98
C SER A 29 -13.03 -4.12 0.41
N ILE A 30 -12.45 -3.72 -0.72
CA ILE A 30 -11.29 -4.41 -1.31
C ILE A 30 -10.07 -4.27 -0.39
N MET A 31 -9.81 -3.07 0.14
CA MET A 31 -8.68 -2.87 1.07
C MET A 31 -8.83 -3.70 2.34
N ILE A 32 -10.03 -3.77 2.91
CA ILE A 32 -10.33 -4.63 4.06
C ILE A 32 -10.09 -6.09 3.69
N PHE A 33 -10.55 -6.53 2.52
CA PHE A 33 -10.31 -7.89 2.04
C PHE A 33 -8.81 -8.20 1.92
N ILE A 34 -8.02 -7.31 1.32
CA ILE A 34 -6.55 -7.46 1.23
C ILE A 34 -5.93 -7.50 2.62
N GLY A 35 -6.33 -6.61 3.53
CA GLY A 35 -5.84 -6.57 4.91
C GLY A 35 -6.15 -7.84 5.69
N VAL A 36 -7.35 -8.39 5.52
CA VAL A 36 -7.75 -9.69 6.11
C VAL A 36 -6.93 -10.83 5.51
N ALA A 37 -6.76 -10.87 4.19
CA ALA A 37 -5.94 -11.88 3.52
C ALA A 37 -4.50 -11.85 4.05
N TYR A 38 -3.91 -10.67 4.18
CA TYR A 38 -2.55 -10.53 4.74
C TYR A 38 -2.49 -10.92 6.21
N GLY A 39 -3.42 -10.44 7.03
CA GLY A 39 -3.44 -10.75 8.46
C GLY A 39 -3.64 -12.22 8.81
N LEU A 40 -4.21 -13.01 7.89
CA LEU A 40 -4.42 -14.45 8.10
C LEU A 40 -3.39 -15.33 7.41
N LEU A 41 -2.85 -14.87 6.28
CA LEU A 41 -2.03 -15.72 5.40
C LEU A 41 -0.54 -15.36 5.43
N LEU A 42 -0.15 -14.13 5.78
CA LEU A 42 1.27 -13.81 5.83
C LEU A 42 1.94 -14.48 7.04
N PRO A 43 3.17 -14.98 6.88
CA PRO A 43 3.97 -15.42 8.00
C PRO A 43 4.19 -14.26 8.99
N HIS A 44 4.18 -14.56 10.28
CA HIS A 44 4.37 -13.57 11.34
C HIS A 44 5.42 -14.09 12.35
N PRO A 45 6.16 -13.19 13.02
CA PRO A 45 7.14 -13.58 14.03
C PRO A 45 6.45 -14.34 15.18
N PRO A 46 7.09 -15.37 15.76
CA PRO A 46 6.50 -16.17 16.82
C PRO A 46 6.23 -15.37 18.11
N GLU A 47 6.90 -14.23 18.29
CA GLU A 47 6.72 -13.34 19.44
C GLU A 47 5.46 -12.46 19.31
N VAL A 48 4.87 -12.37 18.12
CA VAL A 48 3.66 -11.59 17.85
C VAL A 48 2.47 -12.54 17.77
N SER A 49 1.42 -12.30 18.55
CA SER A 49 0.20 -13.10 18.44
C SER A 49 -0.47 -12.93 17.07
N LEU A 50 -1.12 -13.98 16.57
CA LEU A 50 -1.91 -13.92 15.33
C LEU A 50 -2.94 -12.77 15.36
N ILE A 51 -3.57 -12.55 16.52
CA ILE A 51 -4.56 -11.48 16.71
C ILE A 51 -3.93 -10.10 16.53
N ALA A 52 -2.75 -9.87 17.13
CA ALA A 52 -2.02 -8.61 16.97
C ALA A 52 -1.55 -8.40 15.53
N HIS A 53 -1.03 -9.45 14.89
CA HIS A 53 -0.64 -9.40 13.48
C HIS A 53 -1.84 -9.08 12.56
N PHE A 54 -2.98 -9.73 12.79
CA PHE A 54 -4.21 -9.49 12.06
C PHE A 54 -4.67 -8.03 12.19
N PHE A 55 -4.71 -7.49 13.41
CA PHE A 55 -5.09 -6.09 13.62
C PHE A 55 -4.07 -5.11 13.01
N MET A 56 -2.79 -5.43 13.03
CA MET A 56 -1.76 -4.62 12.38
C MET A 56 -1.98 -4.55 10.87
N MET A 57 -2.25 -5.68 10.22
CA MET A 57 -2.55 -5.71 8.79
C MET A 57 -3.85 -4.98 8.46
N LEU A 58 -4.85 -5.05 9.33
CA LEU A 58 -6.09 -4.28 9.18
C LEU A 58 -5.87 -2.76 9.33
N MET A 59 -4.94 -2.33 10.19
CA MET A 59 -4.57 -0.92 10.35
C MET A 59 -3.93 -0.29 9.10
N MET A 60 -3.48 -1.10 8.13
CA MET A 60 -3.04 -0.58 6.84
C MET A 60 -4.17 0.13 6.08
N VAL A 61 -5.44 -0.24 6.32
CA VAL A 61 -6.59 0.42 5.68
C VAL A 61 -6.67 1.90 6.06
N PRO A 62 -6.81 2.28 7.36
CA PRO A 62 -6.80 3.69 7.75
C PRO A 62 -5.48 4.40 7.42
N ILE A 63 -4.33 3.72 7.49
CA ILE A 63 -3.03 4.31 7.08
C ILE A 63 -3.07 4.76 5.62
N ILE A 64 -3.53 3.89 4.71
CA ILE A 64 -3.64 4.24 3.28
C ILE A 64 -4.66 5.34 3.06
N LEU A 65 -5.78 5.36 3.78
CA LEU A 65 -6.77 6.46 3.68
C LEU A 65 -6.16 7.80 4.09
N ILE A 66 -5.40 7.85 5.19
CA ILE A 66 -4.68 9.05 5.64
C ILE A 66 -3.63 9.47 4.60
N LEU A 67 -2.89 8.51 4.04
CA LEU A 67 -1.91 8.78 2.99
C LEU A 67 -2.56 9.39 1.74
N VAL A 68 -3.67 8.82 1.28
CA VAL A 68 -4.42 9.34 0.12
C VAL A 68 -4.97 10.74 0.40
N LEU A 69 -5.47 10.99 1.62
CA LEU A 69 -5.91 12.32 2.04
C LEU A 69 -4.75 13.33 1.98
N PHE A 70 -3.60 12.95 2.53
CA PHE A 70 -2.40 13.78 2.50
C PHE A 70 -1.99 14.09 1.06
N LEU A 71 -1.89 13.08 0.20
CA LEU A 71 -1.55 13.25 -1.22
C LEU A 71 -2.55 14.17 -1.92
N GLN A 72 -3.84 14.02 -1.64
CA GLN A 72 -4.87 14.90 -2.20
C GLN A 72 -4.66 16.37 -1.79
N VAL A 73 -4.41 16.63 -0.50
CA VAL A 73 -4.16 17.98 0.03
C VAL A 73 -2.90 18.56 -0.59
N PHE A 74 -1.81 17.78 -0.61
CA PHE A 74 -0.54 18.20 -1.17
C PHE A 74 -0.64 18.56 -2.65
N LEU A 75 -1.35 17.76 -3.44
CA LEU A 75 -1.49 18.00 -4.88
C LEU A 75 -2.38 19.19 -5.21
N LYS A 76 -3.40 19.46 -4.39
CA LYS A 76 -4.23 20.68 -4.53
C LYS A 76 -3.41 21.96 -4.40
N LEU A 77 -2.23 21.92 -3.78
CA LEU A 77 -1.34 23.08 -3.69
C LEU A 77 -0.68 23.44 -5.04
N LYS A 78 -0.57 22.50 -5.98
CA LYS A 78 0.12 22.69 -7.27
C LYS A 78 -0.71 22.45 -8.53
N HIS A 79 -1.74 21.59 -8.48
CA HIS A 79 -2.48 21.14 -9.67
C HIS A 79 -4.00 21.22 -9.50
N LYS A 80 -4.73 21.25 -10.62
CA LYS A 80 -6.20 21.22 -10.64
C LYS A 80 -6.71 19.84 -10.15
N LYS A 81 -7.20 19.85 -8.91
CA LYS A 81 -8.19 18.96 -8.26
C LYS A 81 -8.10 17.44 -8.53
N PRO A 82 -7.04 16.74 -8.11
CA PRO A 82 -7.16 15.31 -7.89
C PRO A 82 -8.24 15.03 -6.82
N THR A 83 -9.13 14.09 -7.11
CA THR A 83 -10.15 13.66 -6.16
C THR A 83 -9.62 12.53 -5.29
N PHE A 84 -10.01 12.54 -4.01
CA PHE A 84 -9.68 11.47 -3.06
C PHE A 84 -10.02 10.10 -3.63
N GLN A 85 -11.20 9.98 -4.24
CA GLN A 85 -11.72 8.75 -4.81
C GLN A 85 -10.85 8.19 -5.94
N ALA A 86 -10.35 9.05 -6.83
CA ALA A 86 -9.48 8.61 -7.91
C ALA A 86 -8.10 8.17 -7.41
N LEU A 87 -7.51 8.92 -6.48
CA LEU A 87 -6.24 8.55 -5.86
C LEU A 87 -6.35 7.23 -5.09
N LEU A 88 -7.44 7.06 -4.33
CA LEU A 88 -7.72 5.80 -3.64
C LEU A 88 -7.89 4.64 -4.64
N ALA A 89 -8.60 4.89 -5.74
CA ALA A 89 -8.79 3.88 -6.78
C ALA A 89 -7.46 3.42 -7.39
N LEU A 90 -6.56 4.35 -7.69
CA LEU A 90 -5.21 4.02 -8.15
C LEU A 90 -4.41 3.23 -7.12
N SER A 91 -4.42 3.65 -5.85
CA SER A 91 -3.72 2.95 -4.78
C SER A 91 -4.19 1.50 -4.65
N VAL A 92 -5.50 1.26 -4.60
CA VAL A 92 -6.02 -0.11 -4.46
C VAL A 92 -5.75 -0.95 -5.70
N LEU A 93 -5.90 -0.39 -6.90
CA LEU A 93 -5.60 -1.14 -8.12
C LEU A 93 -4.12 -1.58 -8.17
N ALA A 94 -3.21 -0.74 -7.68
CA ALA A 94 -1.81 -1.12 -7.50
C ALA A 94 -1.65 -2.20 -6.41
N SER A 95 -2.29 -2.02 -5.25
CA SER A 95 -2.23 -2.98 -4.13
C SER A 95 -2.81 -4.36 -4.43
N ILE A 96 -3.70 -4.50 -5.42
CA ILE A 96 -4.16 -5.83 -5.86
C ILE A 96 -2.99 -6.66 -6.40
N ILE A 97 -1.97 -6.03 -7.00
CA ILE A 97 -0.78 -6.72 -7.50
C ILE A 97 0.03 -7.29 -6.34
N ASP A 98 0.05 -6.58 -5.21
CA ASP A 98 0.77 -7.01 -4.01
C ASP A 98 0.21 -8.32 -3.44
N LEU A 99 -1.03 -8.74 -3.78
CA LEU A 99 -1.57 -10.04 -3.35
C LEU A 99 -0.70 -11.22 -3.81
N ALA A 100 0.11 -11.05 -4.86
CA ALA A 100 1.12 -12.02 -5.28
C ALA A 100 2.22 -12.26 -4.23
N VAL A 101 2.39 -11.36 -3.25
CA VAL A 101 3.32 -11.53 -2.12
C VAL A 101 2.90 -12.69 -1.22
N VAL A 102 1.60 -12.98 -1.07
CA VAL A 102 1.12 -14.08 -0.21
C VAL A 102 1.74 -15.42 -0.58
N PRO A 103 1.58 -15.95 -1.81
CA PRO A 103 2.21 -17.22 -2.18
C PRO A 103 3.73 -17.15 -2.14
N LEU A 104 4.35 -16.00 -2.44
CA LEU A 104 5.81 -15.84 -2.36
C LEU A 104 6.33 -15.91 -0.92
N ALA A 105 5.60 -15.36 0.05
CA ALA A 105 5.96 -15.39 1.45
C ALA A 105 5.89 -16.82 2.03
N PHE A 106 4.94 -17.65 1.57
CA PHE A 106 4.94 -19.07 1.89
C PHE A 106 6.14 -19.81 1.30
N LEU A 107 6.47 -19.54 0.03
CA LEU A 107 7.61 -20.17 -0.64
C LEU A 107 8.95 -19.75 -0.04
N ALA A 108 9.05 -18.52 0.49
CA ALA A 108 10.25 -18.00 1.15
C ALA A 108 10.64 -18.79 2.40
N GLN A 109 9.68 -19.43 3.07
CA GLN A 109 9.98 -20.34 4.19
C GLN A 109 10.86 -21.52 3.78
N PHE A 110 10.84 -21.89 2.49
CA PHE A 110 11.61 -23.01 1.96
C PHE A 110 12.88 -22.56 1.21
N HIS A 111 12.89 -21.34 0.66
CA HIS A 111 14.02 -20.83 -0.11
C HIS A 111 14.09 -19.29 -0.13
N GLY A 112 15.16 -18.70 0.40
CA GLY A 112 15.31 -17.23 0.50
C GLY A 112 15.28 -16.44 -0.82
N ALA A 113 15.42 -17.12 -1.98
CA ALA A 113 15.22 -16.51 -3.29
C ALA A 113 13.84 -15.83 -3.43
N PHE A 114 12.82 -16.35 -2.75
CA PHE A 114 11.47 -15.77 -2.81
C PHE A 114 11.34 -14.46 -2.02
N ASP A 115 12.23 -14.16 -1.06
CA ASP A 115 12.25 -12.84 -0.40
C ASP A 115 12.62 -11.73 -1.37
N TYR A 116 13.58 -11.98 -2.26
CA TYR A 116 13.93 -11.02 -3.33
C TYR A 116 12.78 -10.82 -4.32
N LEU A 117 12.02 -11.88 -4.61
CA LEU A 117 10.84 -11.78 -5.48
C LEU A 117 9.73 -10.95 -4.84
N GLN A 118 9.52 -11.05 -3.52
CA GLN A 118 8.56 -10.19 -2.81
C GLN A 118 8.95 -8.71 -2.94
N LEU A 119 10.23 -8.39 -2.79
CA LEU A 119 10.74 -7.02 -3.00
C LEU A 119 10.47 -6.54 -4.44
N VAL A 120 10.71 -7.40 -5.44
CA VAL A 120 10.44 -7.07 -6.85
C VAL A 120 8.96 -6.78 -7.08
N VAL A 121 8.04 -7.57 -6.51
CA VAL A 121 6.60 -7.33 -6.61
C VAL A 121 6.23 -5.97 -5.99
N GLY A 122 6.74 -5.67 -4.79
CA GLY A 122 6.50 -4.39 -4.13
C GLY A 122 7.03 -3.20 -4.93
N CYS A 123 8.26 -3.29 -5.46
CA CYS A 123 8.83 -2.27 -6.34
C CYS A 123 7.99 -2.08 -7.62
N TYR A 124 7.47 -3.17 -8.19
CA TYR A 124 6.65 -3.12 -9.39
C TYR A 124 5.27 -2.48 -9.13
N SER A 125 4.62 -2.79 -8.01
CA SER A 125 3.38 -2.12 -7.57
C SER A 125 3.58 -0.61 -7.39
N LEU A 126 4.68 -0.20 -6.74
CA LEU A 126 5.05 1.21 -6.59
C LEU A 126 5.33 1.90 -7.94
N LEU A 127 6.01 1.22 -8.86
CA LEU A 127 6.26 1.74 -10.21
C LEU A 127 4.96 1.93 -10.99
N ILE A 128 4.03 0.99 -10.91
CA ILE A 128 2.72 1.12 -11.55
C ILE A 128 1.95 2.29 -10.96
N PHE A 129 1.92 2.41 -9.64
CA PHE A 129 1.30 3.56 -8.97
C PHE A 129 1.95 4.87 -9.44
N PHE A 130 3.28 4.93 -9.52
CA PHE A 130 4.02 6.10 -10.00
C PHE A 130 3.66 6.49 -11.43
N PHE A 131 3.71 5.55 -12.37
CA PHE A 131 3.39 5.82 -13.76
C PHE A 131 1.92 6.19 -13.93
N ALA A 132 1.02 5.52 -13.22
CA ALA A 132 -0.39 5.83 -13.21
C ALA A 132 -0.64 7.23 -12.65
N PHE A 133 -0.02 7.56 -11.54
CA PHE A 133 -0.12 8.86 -10.90
C PHE A 133 0.41 9.99 -11.79
N ALA A 134 1.59 9.81 -12.38
CA ALA A 134 2.24 10.80 -13.23
C ALA A 134 1.41 11.10 -14.47
N LYS A 135 0.97 10.04 -15.17
CA LYS A 135 0.19 10.16 -16.40
C LYS A 135 -1.23 10.65 -16.14
N ALA A 136 -1.87 10.17 -15.08
CA ALA A 136 -3.26 10.50 -14.79
C ALA A 136 -3.44 11.96 -14.32
N ASN A 137 -2.42 12.57 -13.70
CA ASN A 137 -2.45 13.97 -13.26
C ASN A 137 -1.77 14.94 -14.23
N GLU A 138 -1.28 14.47 -15.38
CA GLU A 138 -0.52 15.28 -16.36
C GLU A 138 0.67 16.05 -15.73
N VAL A 139 1.28 15.48 -14.71
CA VAL A 139 2.37 16.10 -13.96
C VAL A 139 3.72 15.65 -14.49
N GLY A 140 4.73 16.51 -14.34
CA GLY A 140 6.11 16.13 -14.66
C GLY A 140 6.56 14.90 -13.85
N LEU A 141 7.37 14.04 -14.46
CA LEU A 141 7.91 12.82 -13.83
C LEU A 141 8.69 13.16 -12.53
N GLY A 142 9.46 14.25 -12.52
CA GLY A 142 10.20 14.68 -11.33
C GLY A 142 9.29 15.05 -10.15
N PHE A 143 8.18 15.74 -10.40
CA PHE A 143 7.21 16.08 -9.33
C PHE A 143 6.47 14.84 -8.82
N SER A 144 6.13 13.92 -9.73
CA SER A 144 5.54 12.62 -9.37
C SER A 144 6.46 11.82 -8.47
N LEU A 145 7.76 11.84 -8.77
CA LEU A 145 8.75 11.08 -8.03
C LEU A 145 8.89 11.65 -6.62
N LEU A 146 9.03 12.97 -6.50
CA LEU A 146 9.06 13.66 -5.21
C LEU A 146 7.80 13.40 -4.39
N THR A 147 6.64 13.43 -5.01
CA THR A 147 5.36 13.18 -4.33
C THR A 147 5.28 11.77 -3.77
N ILE A 148 5.76 10.78 -4.52
CA ILE A 148 5.76 9.38 -4.06
C ILE A 148 6.81 9.14 -3.00
N LEU A 149 8.02 9.72 -3.13
CA LEU A 149 9.03 9.67 -2.08
C LEU A 149 8.49 10.26 -0.78
N LEU A 150 7.83 11.41 -0.84
CA LEU A 150 7.16 12.00 0.31
C LEU A 150 6.06 11.09 0.87
N GLY A 151 5.26 10.47 -0.01
CA GLY A 151 4.25 9.49 0.39
C GLY A 151 4.83 8.27 1.10
N ILE A 152 5.97 7.75 0.63
CA ILE A 152 6.70 6.63 1.28
C ILE A 152 7.20 7.06 2.66
N VAL A 153 7.78 8.25 2.81
CA VAL A 153 8.23 8.76 4.11
C VAL A 153 7.06 8.83 5.10
N ILE A 154 5.91 9.35 4.66
CA ILE A 154 4.71 9.44 5.49
C ILE A 154 4.17 8.06 5.84
N LEU A 155 4.15 7.13 4.88
CA LEU A 155 3.77 5.75 5.13
C LEU A 155 4.64 5.11 6.22
N ILE A 156 5.97 5.29 6.15
CA ILE A 156 6.90 4.80 7.17
C ILE A 156 6.57 5.41 8.54
N VAL A 157 6.37 6.73 8.61
CA VAL A 157 6.02 7.41 9.87
C VAL A 157 4.70 6.87 10.46
N LEU A 158 3.66 6.70 9.63
CA LEU A 158 2.36 6.19 10.07
C LEU A 158 2.44 4.73 10.55
N VAL A 159 3.20 3.89 9.85
CA VAL A 159 3.47 2.50 10.27
C VAL A 159 4.23 2.46 11.59
N MET A 160 5.28 3.29 11.74
CA MET A 160 6.05 3.37 12.99
C MET A 160 5.19 3.82 14.16
N ILE A 161 4.34 4.84 13.99
CA ILE A 161 3.39 5.27 15.02
C ILE A 161 2.45 4.12 15.40
N THR A 162 1.96 3.37 14.41
CA THR A 162 1.05 2.23 14.65
C THR A 162 1.76 1.14 15.45
N ILE A 163 3.01 0.81 15.11
CA ILE A 163 3.83 -0.14 15.87
C ILE A 163 4.00 0.32 17.31
N VAL A 164 4.33 1.59 17.54
CA VAL A 164 4.50 2.16 18.90
C VAL A 164 3.20 2.07 19.70
N ILE A 165 2.05 2.36 19.08
CA ILE A 165 0.75 2.22 19.73
C ILE A 165 0.51 0.77 20.12
N PHE A 166 0.76 -0.19 19.22
CA PHE A 166 0.57 -1.62 19.46
C PHE A 166 1.45 -2.15 20.60
N ILE A 167 2.69 -1.67 20.70
CA ILE A 167 3.58 -1.97 21.83
C ILE A 167 3.00 -1.37 23.13
N ALA A 168 2.59 -0.10 23.10
CA ALA A 168 2.08 0.59 24.27
C ALA A 168 0.81 -0.04 24.87
N ILE A 169 -0.05 -0.62 24.04
CA ILE A 169 -1.26 -1.34 24.47
C ILE A 169 -1.02 -2.84 24.72
N GLY A 170 0.24 -3.31 24.65
CA GLY A 170 0.62 -4.69 24.95
C GLY A 170 0.26 -5.73 23.89
N LEU A 171 -0.06 -5.31 22.65
CA LEU A 171 -0.33 -6.23 21.54
C LEU A 171 0.95 -6.74 20.86
N MET A 172 2.07 -6.05 21.02
CA MET A 172 3.37 -6.45 20.47
C MET A 172 4.51 -6.31 21.48
N PRO A 173 5.53 -7.17 21.40
CA PRO A 173 6.72 -7.02 22.21
C PRO A 173 7.51 -5.77 21.80
N ALA A 174 8.15 -5.14 22.77
CA ALA A 174 9.17 -4.15 22.47
C ALA A 174 10.36 -4.83 21.78
N PRO A 175 10.99 -4.18 20.78
CA PRO A 175 12.21 -4.71 20.18
C PRO A 175 13.27 -4.89 21.27
N THR A 176 13.71 -6.13 21.49
CA THR A 176 14.80 -6.44 22.39
C THR A 176 16.14 -6.20 21.68
N LEU A 177 17.10 -5.62 22.38
CA LEU A 177 18.47 -5.63 21.89
C LEU A 177 18.96 -7.09 21.86
N PRO A 178 19.77 -7.49 20.85
CA PRO A 178 20.37 -8.82 20.86
C PRO A 178 21.15 -9.02 22.17
N PRO A 179 21.12 -10.22 22.77
CA PRO A 179 21.91 -10.49 23.97
C PRO A 179 23.38 -10.21 23.66
N VAL A 180 24.01 -9.40 24.53
CA VAL A 180 25.44 -9.04 24.46
C VAL A 180 26.30 -10.20 24.93
#